data_AF-G8SKY1-F1
#
_entry.id   AF-G8SKY1-F1
#
_cell.length_a   1.000
_cell.length_b   1.000
_cell.length_c   1.000
_cell.angle_alpha   90.00
_cell.angle_beta   90.00
_cell.angle_gamma   90.00
#
_symmetry.space_group_name_H-M   'P 1'
#
loop_
_entity.id
_entity.type
_entity.pdbx_description
1 polymer ?
#
loop_
_entity_poly.entity_id
_entity_poly.type
_entity_poly.pdbx_seq_one_letter_code
_entity_poly.pdbx_strand_id
1 'polypeptide(L)'
;MSSFPAQAGRVRNVGLPLHHRLLALRECVLHFAPYGFRATWHHLVLRAGIPVSLESDPDSLLRAVAELEDARRLWLAEVQAFSVRRRKDKAVGRRRPGDDDAWYAWPQWLAFCPDPEHHPTEPLVTVVARLIDAYRSGEVPADRCPACERTRLPPHCPHCGARSWDRSAYPWNASGDRPPVPPRASLPWPLIWQRAVRRDTTVGGGDIWEFRAEYTPTSNDGRFGIFQLYVRGNALGDATTTALYPHIQDLQTLVAIAEWRSTHGPKPLILGDTFDHLTITLETTEQDMVFAFTTRPKRAWGEPPPWAPPPGRRMRLIVRRAEVISAWREAEPELRRFLTHA
;
A
#
# COMPACT_ATOMS: atom_id res chain seq x y z
N MET A 1 20.01 15.05 5.36
CA MET A 1 18.75 14.46 5.87
C MET A 1 18.73 14.59 7.38
N SER A 2 17.57 14.90 7.96
CA SER A 2 17.36 14.91 9.41
C SER A 2 17.44 13.49 10.02
N SER A 3 17.60 13.36 11.33
CA SER A 3 17.60 12.08 12.02
C SER A 3 16.19 11.54 12.30
N PHE A 4 16.06 10.24 12.61
CA PHE A 4 14.79 9.64 13.04
C PHE A 4 14.14 10.39 14.21
N PRO A 5 14.83 10.72 15.33
CA PRO A 5 14.19 11.44 16.44
C PRO A 5 13.64 12.81 16.03
N ALA A 6 14.32 13.53 15.15
CA ALA A 6 13.84 14.81 14.65
C ALA A 6 12.55 14.67 13.84
N GLN A 7 12.46 13.64 12.99
CA GLN A 7 11.26 13.36 12.21
C GLN A 7 10.12 12.85 13.10
N ALA A 8 10.40 11.98 14.07
CA ALA A 8 9.41 11.54 15.04
C ALA A 8 8.83 12.72 15.85
N GLY A 9 9.68 13.69 16.22
CA GLY A 9 9.23 14.95 16.82
C GLY A 9 8.29 15.75 15.93
N ARG A 10 8.55 15.80 14.61
CA ARG A 10 7.65 16.44 13.63
C ARG A 10 6.31 15.71 13.49
N VAL A 11 6.28 14.38 13.58
CA VAL A 11 5.01 13.63 13.57
C VAL A 11 4.14 14.00 14.78
N ARG A 12 4.77 14.19 15.95
CA ARG A 12 4.09 14.55 17.21
C ARG A 12 3.69 16.02 17.30
N ASN A 13 4.27 16.89 16.48
CA ASN A 13 4.01 18.33 16.54
C ASN A 13 2.61 18.65 15.99
N VAL A 14 1.66 18.89 16.89
CA VAL A 14 0.27 19.27 16.57
C VAL A 14 0.14 20.60 15.83
N GLY A 15 1.15 21.47 15.91
CA GLY A 15 1.18 22.74 15.18
C GLY A 15 1.54 22.61 13.69
N LEU A 16 1.95 21.41 13.24
CA LEU A 16 2.22 21.16 11.82
C LEU A 16 0.98 20.65 11.08
N PRO A 17 0.77 21.06 9.82
CA PRO A 17 -0.25 20.46 8.97
C PRO A 17 -0.13 18.93 8.90
N LEU A 18 -1.25 18.21 8.85
CA LEU A 18 -1.30 16.74 8.87
C LEU A 18 -0.46 16.11 7.76
N HIS A 19 -0.46 16.70 6.56
CA HIS A 19 0.38 16.25 5.45
C HIS A 19 1.88 16.33 5.79
N HIS A 20 2.35 17.39 6.47
CA HIS A 20 3.75 17.48 6.89
C HIS A 20 4.11 16.45 7.97
N ARG A 21 3.17 16.13 8.85
CA ARG A 21 3.31 15.07 9.86
C ARG A 21 3.39 13.69 9.19
N LEU A 22 2.58 13.44 8.17
CA LEU A 22 2.63 12.21 7.36
C LEU A 22 3.97 12.08 6.61
N LEU A 23 4.47 13.15 6.00
CA LEU A 23 5.79 13.15 5.36
C LEU A 23 6.91 12.84 6.37
N ALA A 24 6.83 13.41 7.57
CA ALA A 24 7.78 13.09 8.63
C ALA A 24 7.73 11.61 9.03
N LEU A 25 6.54 11.00 9.11
CA LEU A 25 6.39 9.57 9.37
C LEU A 25 7.04 8.73 8.26
N ARG A 26 6.90 9.13 6.99
CA ARG A 26 7.58 8.45 5.85
C ARG A 26 9.09 8.48 6.00
N GLU A 27 9.66 9.62 6.39
CA GLU A 27 11.09 9.74 6.66
C GLU A 27 11.52 8.83 7.83
N CYS A 28 10.71 8.70 8.88
CA CYS A 28 10.97 7.73 9.95
C CYS A 28 11.07 6.29 9.43
N VAL A 29 10.19 5.88 8.51
CA VAL A 29 10.23 4.54 7.88
C VAL A 29 11.48 4.38 7.00
N LEU A 30 11.94 5.42 6.31
CA LEU A 30 13.22 5.36 5.57
C LEU A 30 14.43 5.11 6.49
N HIS A 31 14.36 5.57 7.75
CA HIS A 31 15.41 5.33 8.74
C HIS A 31 15.32 3.96 9.43
N PHE A 32 14.15 3.33 9.45
CA PHE A 32 13.92 2.03 10.08
C PHE A 32 12.77 1.30 9.38
N ALA A 33 13.10 0.27 8.60
CA ALA A 33 12.15 -0.51 7.83
C ALA A 33 12.44 -2.01 7.97
N PRO A 34 12.01 -2.67 9.08
CA PRO A 34 12.35 -4.06 9.35
C PRO A 34 11.94 -5.02 8.23
N TYR A 35 10.85 -4.71 7.50
CA TYR A 35 10.38 -5.52 6.36
C TYR A 35 10.80 -5.00 4.98
N GLY A 36 11.61 -3.96 4.92
CA GLY A 36 11.70 -3.08 3.76
C GLY A 36 10.59 -2.03 3.74
N PHE A 37 10.80 -0.96 2.97
CA PHE A 37 9.98 0.25 3.06
C PHE A 37 8.49 -0.02 2.83
N ARG A 38 8.15 -0.73 1.75
CA ARG A 38 6.74 -0.93 1.32
C ARG A 38 5.95 -1.75 2.33
N ALA A 39 6.50 -2.88 2.76
CA ALA A 39 5.86 -3.75 3.74
C ALA A 39 5.79 -3.09 5.13
N THR A 40 6.83 -2.36 5.55
CA THR A 40 6.79 -1.62 6.82
C THR A 40 5.74 -0.50 6.78
N TRP A 41 5.65 0.24 5.66
CA TRP A 41 4.64 1.26 5.48
C TRP A 41 3.22 0.67 5.51
N HIS A 42 2.99 -0.41 4.77
CA HIS A 42 1.70 -1.11 4.77
C HIS A 42 1.32 -1.61 6.18
N HIS A 43 2.26 -2.21 6.90
CA HIS A 43 2.08 -2.66 8.28
C HIS A 43 1.62 -1.51 9.18
N LEU A 44 2.28 -0.36 9.13
CA LEU A 44 1.91 0.81 9.93
C LEU A 44 0.55 1.37 9.53
N VAL A 45 0.23 1.40 8.24
CA VAL A 45 -1.09 1.86 7.75
C VAL A 45 -2.21 1.00 8.34
N LEU A 46 -2.06 -0.32 8.33
CA LEU A 46 -3.05 -1.24 8.89
C LEU A 46 -3.11 -1.17 10.42
N ARG A 47 -1.97 -1.34 11.10
CA ARG A 47 -1.89 -1.43 12.57
C ARG A 47 -2.30 -0.16 13.27
N ALA A 48 -1.85 0.98 12.76
CA ALA A 48 -2.21 2.27 13.31
C ALA A 48 -3.54 2.79 12.74
N GLY A 49 -4.13 2.11 11.74
CA GLY A 49 -5.40 2.49 11.12
C GLY A 49 -5.34 3.83 10.40
N ILE A 50 -4.22 4.15 9.73
CA ILE A 50 -4.01 5.48 9.13
C ILE A 50 -5.00 5.67 7.97
N PRO A 51 -5.94 6.63 8.07
CA PRO A 51 -6.97 6.81 7.05
C PRO A 51 -6.42 7.51 5.80
N VAL A 52 -7.20 7.46 4.70
CA VAL A 52 -6.93 8.27 3.51
C VAL A 52 -7.00 9.76 3.87
N SER A 53 -8.14 10.19 4.43
CA SER A 53 -8.36 11.53 5.00
C SER A 53 -7.88 11.54 6.44
N LEU A 54 -6.73 12.19 6.66
CA LEU A 54 -6.07 12.26 7.96
C LEU A 54 -6.88 13.02 9.00
N GLU A 55 -7.80 13.88 8.56
CA GLU A 55 -8.71 14.65 9.40
C GLU A 55 -9.68 13.75 10.18
N SER A 56 -10.02 12.58 9.64
CA SER A 56 -10.89 11.61 10.30
C SER A 56 -10.25 10.95 11.53
N ASP A 57 -8.92 10.81 11.54
CA ASP A 57 -8.17 10.26 12.67
C ASP A 57 -6.71 10.76 12.64
N PRO A 58 -6.45 11.99 13.12
CA PRO A 58 -5.11 12.55 13.22
C PRO A 58 -4.17 11.74 14.13
N ASP A 59 -4.73 11.04 15.12
CA ASP A 59 -3.98 10.32 16.15
C ASP A 59 -3.42 8.99 15.65
N SER A 60 -3.92 8.48 14.51
CA SER A 60 -3.32 7.36 13.78
C SER A 60 -1.83 7.56 13.50
N LEU A 61 -1.39 8.80 13.23
CA LEU A 61 0.03 9.10 13.00
C LEU A 61 0.86 8.96 14.27
N LEU A 62 0.27 9.27 15.44
CA LEU A 62 0.92 9.11 16.74
C LEU A 62 1.08 7.64 17.10
N ARG A 63 0.06 6.82 16.84
CA ARG A 63 0.11 5.37 17.02
C ARG A 63 1.18 4.74 16.13
N ALA A 64 1.22 5.13 14.84
CA ALA A 64 2.21 4.61 13.89
C ALA A 64 3.65 4.94 14.29
N VAL A 65 3.93 6.19 14.69
CA VAL A 65 5.30 6.58 15.08
C VAL A 65 5.72 5.94 16.41
N ALA A 66 4.78 5.75 17.35
CA ALA A 66 5.07 5.07 18.62
C ALA A 66 5.47 3.60 18.38
N GLU A 67 4.70 2.85 17.59
CA GLU A 67 5.00 1.46 17.24
C GLU A 67 6.36 1.32 16.55
N LEU A 68 6.67 2.22 15.61
CA LEU A 68 7.95 2.22 14.91
C LEU A 68 9.12 2.58 15.85
N GLU A 69 8.92 3.52 16.76
CA GLU A 69 9.94 3.95 17.71
C GLU A 69 10.25 2.88 18.76
N ASP A 70 9.24 2.18 19.27
CA ASP A 70 9.44 1.09 20.24
C ASP A 70 10.27 -0.05 19.64
N ALA A 71 9.93 -0.47 18.42
CA ALA A 71 10.70 -1.47 17.68
C ALA A 71 12.13 -0.98 17.38
N ARG A 72 12.29 0.29 17.00
CA ARG A 72 13.61 0.89 16.75
C ARG A 72 14.45 0.98 18.01
N ARG A 73 13.86 1.28 19.17
CA ARG A 73 14.56 1.38 20.45
C ARG A 73 15.16 0.03 20.84
N LEU A 74 14.40 -1.05 20.68
CA LEU A 74 14.87 -2.43 20.86
C LEU A 74 16.04 -2.74 19.92
N TRP A 75 15.88 -2.47 18.62
CA TRP A 75 16.93 -2.71 17.64
C TRP A 75 18.21 -1.90 17.94
N LEU A 76 18.09 -0.63 18.33
CA LEU A 76 19.25 0.21 18.69
C LEU A 76 20.00 -0.31 19.92
N ALA A 77 19.28 -0.80 20.94
CA ALA A 77 19.91 -1.42 22.10
C ALA A 77 20.76 -2.64 21.69
N GLU A 78 20.23 -3.45 20.76
CA GLU A 78 20.94 -4.62 20.25
C GLU A 78 22.14 -4.24 19.38
N VAL A 79 22.01 -3.21 18.54
CA VAL A 79 23.12 -2.63 17.77
C VAL A 79 24.25 -2.15 18.68
N GLN A 80 23.92 -1.51 19.81
CA GLN A 80 24.91 -1.07 20.78
C GLN A 80 25.62 -2.26 21.45
N ALA A 81 24.88 -3.27 21.87
CA ALA A 81 25.44 -4.50 22.45
C ALA A 81 26.38 -5.22 21.46
N PHE A 82 25.95 -5.36 20.20
CA PHE A 82 26.79 -5.87 19.12
C PHE A 82 28.06 -5.04 18.93
N SER A 83 27.95 -3.71 18.91
CA SER A 83 29.09 -2.80 18.72
C SER A 83 30.11 -2.92 19.87
N VAL A 84 29.66 -3.13 21.10
CA VAL A 84 30.53 -3.41 22.26
C VAL A 84 31.24 -4.76 22.08
N ARG A 85 30.52 -5.83 21.74
CA ARG A 85 31.10 -7.16 21.50
C ARG A 85 32.14 -7.12 20.38
N ARG A 86 31.80 -6.53 19.23
CA ARG A 86 32.69 -6.42 18.06
C ARG A 86 33.95 -5.63 18.33
N ARG A 87 33.92 -4.64 19.22
CA ARG A 87 35.15 -3.95 19.66
C ARG A 87 36.11 -4.91 20.38
N LYS A 88 35.59 -5.79 21.24
CA LYS A 88 36.37 -6.83 21.92
C LYS A 88 36.91 -7.87 20.93
N ASP A 89 36.07 -8.38 20.04
CA ASP A 89 36.47 -9.34 18.99
C ASP A 89 37.58 -8.79 18.10
N LYS A 90 37.44 -7.53 17.69
CA LYS A 90 38.45 -6.82 16.91
C LYS A 90 39.77 -6.69 17.67
N ALA A 91 39.74 -6.50 18.99
CA ALA A 91 40.97 -6.43 19.79
C ALA A 91 41.71 -7.79 19.82
N VAL A 92 40.98 -8.90 19.83
CA VAL A 92 41.56 -10.27 19.81
C VAL A 92 41.74 -10.85 18.40
N GLY A 93 41.72 -10.01 17.35
CA GLY A 93 42.01 -10.41 15.97
C GLY A 93 40.85 -10.98 15.16
N ARG A 94 39.64 -11.13 15.72
CA ARG A 94 38.45 -11.63 15.00
C ARG A 94 37.78 -10.52 14.19
N ARG A 95 38.15 -10.44 12.90
CA ARG A 95 37.72 -9.34 12.00
C ARG A 95 36.39 -9.55 11.28
N ARG A 96 35.93 -10.80 11.07
CA ARG A 96 34.64 -11.09 10.45
C ARG A 96 33.54 -11.29 11.53
N PRO A 97 32.34 -10.70 11.36
CA PRO A 97 31.16 -11.10 12.15
C PRO A 97 30.84 -12.58 11.93
N GLY A 98 30.21 -13.22 12.91
CA GLY A 98 29.68 -14.58 12.75
C GLY A 98 28.34 -14.59 12.01
N ASP A 99 27.85 -15.77 11.65
CA ASP A 99 26.54 -15.93 10.99
C ASP A 99 25.37 -15.54 11.92
N ASP A 100 25.57 -15.65 13.23
CA ASP A 100 24.67 -15.19 14.30
C ASP A 100 24.49 -13.65 14.32
N ASP A 101 25.40 -12.92 13.66
CA ASP A 101 25.34 -11.47 13.49
C ASP A 101 24.66 -11.04 12.17
N ALA A 102 24.11 -11.98 11.39
CA ALA A 102 23.50 -11.66 10.09
C ALA A 102 22.30 -10.70 10.18
N TRP A 103 21.65 -10.59 11.34
CA TRP A 103 20.60 -9.59 11.60
C TRP A 103 21.13 -8.14 11.56
N TYR A 104 22.44 -7.93 11.76
CA TYR A 104 23.11 -6.63 11.68
C TYR A 104 23.60 -6.29 10.26
N ALA A 105 23.47 -7.22 9.30
CA ALA A 105 23.93 -7.00 7.93
C ALA A 105 23.17 -5.85 7.25
N TRP A 106 23.87 -5.17 6.33
CA TRP A 106 23.26 -4.10 5.53
C TRP A 106 22.61 -4.69 4.27
N PRO A 107 21.44 -4.19 3.83
CA PRO A 107 20.62 -3.12 4.42
C PRO A 107 19.95 -3.53 5.75
N GLN A 108 19.59 -2.55 6.59
CA GLN A 108 18.96 -2.69 7.93
C GLN A 108 17.55 -3.34 7.92
N TRP A 109 17.26 -4.19 6.94
CA TRP A 109 16.05 -4.98 6.86
C TRP A 109 16.28 -6.29 7.58
N LEU A 110 15.53 -6.51 8.65
CA LEU A 110 15.61 -7.77 9.40
C LEU A 110 14.95 -8.91 8.64
N ALA A 111 13.91 -8.63 7.84
CA ALA A 111 13.21 -9.63 7.06
C ALA A 111 12.49 -8.99 5.86
N PHE A 112 13.18 -8.86 4.72
CA PHE A 112 12.59 -8.21 3.55
C PHE A 112 11.36 -8.95 2.99
N CYS A 113 10.23 -8.27 2.91
CA CYS A 113 9.00 -8.76 2.30
C CYS A 113 8.74 -8.05 0.95
N PRO A 114 8.84 -8.76 -0.20
CA PRO A 114 8.64 -8.17 -1.52
C PRO A 114 7.18 -7.77 -1.78
N ASP A 115 6.25 -8.56 -1.23
CA ASP A 115 4.83 -8.28 -1.25
C ASP A 115 4.46 -7.50 0.03
N PRO A 116 4.07 -6.22 -0.08
CA PRO A 116 3.77 -5.40 1.09
C PRO A 116 2.59 -5.90 1.90
N GLU A 117 1.71 -6.74 1.36
CA GLU A 117 0.56 -7.26 2.09
C GLU A 117 0.88 -8.53 2.89
N HIS A 118 2.05 -9.12 2.68
CA HIS A 118 2.48 -10.35 3.34
C HIS A 118 3.59 -10.06 4.35
N HIS A 119 3.17 -9.55 5.50
CA HIS A 119 4.00 -9.36 6.69
C HIS A 119 3.23 -9.79 7.95
N PRO A 120 3.92 -10.06 9.07
CA PRO A 120 3.31 -10.26 10.38
C PRO A 120 2.34 -9.14 10.75
N THR A 121 1.27 -9.48 11.47
CA THR A 121 0.27 -8.52 11.96
C THR A 121 0.46 -8.20 13.45
N GLU A 122 1.39 -8.88 14.12
CA GLU A 122 1.79 -8.60 15.50
C GLU A 122 2.58 -7.28 15.60
N PRO A 123 2.65 -6.64 16.78
CA PRO A 123 3.41 -5.40 16.96
C PRO A 123 4.85 -5.50 16.45
N LEU A 124 5.34 -4.46 15.77
CA LEU A 124 6.70 -4.45 15.21
C LEU A 124 7.77 -4.84 16.24
N VAL A 125 7.66 -4.37 17.49
CA VAL A 125 8.63 -4.66 18.55
C VAL A 125 8.74 -6.16 18.83
N THR A 126 7.61 -6.87 18.85
CA THR A 126 7.54 -8.32 19.06
C THR A 126 8.21 -9.06 17.91
N VAL A 127 7.94 -8.64 16.67
CA VAL A 127 8.52 -9.30 15.49
C VAL A 127 10.01 -9.03 15.39
N VAL A 128 10.46 -7.80 15.66
CA VAL A 128 11.89 -7.45 15.68
C VAL A 128 12.64 -8.29 16.71
N ALA A 129 12.10 -8.44 17.92
CA ALA A 129 12.69 -9.31 18.94
C ALA A 129 12.81 -10.76 18.45
N ARG A 130 11.70 -11.35 17.98
CA ARG A 130 11.66 -12.71 17.44
C ARG A 130 12.66 -12.93 16.31
N LEU A 131 12.79 -11.95 15.41
CA LEU A 131 13.73 -12.01 14.30
C LEU A 131 15.18 -12.03 14.80
N ILE A 132 15.55 -11.12 15.70
CA ILE A 132 16.90 -11.05 16.26
C ILE A 132 17.26 -12.37 16.97
N ASP A 133 16.33 -12.93 17.74
CA ASP A 133 16.53 -14.21 18.43
C ASP A 133 16.70 -15.37 17.45
N ALA A 134 15.89 -15.44 16.40
CA ALA A 134 16.03 -16.48 15.36
C ALA A 134 17.39 -16.41 14.65
N TYR A 135 17.89 -15.20 14.36
CA TYR A 135 19.22 -15.05 13.77
C TYR A 135 20.32 -15.52 14.72
N ARG A 136 20.19 -15.26 16.03
CA ARG A 136 21.14 -15.70 17.05
C ARG A 136 21.14 -17.22 17.25
N SER A 137 19.97 -17.85 17.20
CA SER A 137 19.83 -19.30 17.35
C SER A 137 20.27 -20.08 16.10
N GLY A 138 20.44 -19.39 14.96
CA GLY A 138 20.73 -20.03 13.68
C GLY A 138 19.51 -20.74 13.07
N GLU A 139 18.32 -20.50 13.61
CA GLU A 139 17.07 -21.13 13.17
C GLU A 139 16.47 -20.49 11.90
N VAL A 140 17.10 -19.44 11.38
CA VAL A 140 16.61 -18.71 10.21
C VAL A 140 16.86 -19.54 8.93
N PRO A 141 15.80 -20.01 8.25
CA PRO A 141 15.99 -20.77 7.01
C PRO A 141 16.59 -19.90 5.91
N ALA A 142 17.52 -20.46 5.14
CA ALA A 142 18.19 -19.73 4.06
C ALA A 142 17.22 -19.36 2.91
N ASP A 143 16.17 -20.15 2.72
CA ASP A 143 15.21 -20.05 1.61
C ASP A 143 13.88 -19.42 2.01
N ARG A 144 13.61 -19.15 3.30
CA ARG A 144 12.33 -18.59 3.79
C ARG A 144 12.50 -17.32 4.60
N CYS A 145 11.55 -16.40 4.43
CA CYS A 145 11.50 -15.15 5.18
C CYS A 145 11.19 -15.49 6.65
N PRO A 146 12.02 -15.06 7.62
CA PRO A 146 11.81 -15.38 9.03
C PRO A 146 10.67 -14.57 9.66
N ALA A 147 10.11 -13.59 8.91
CA ALA A 147 8.92 -12.86 9.31
C ALA A 147 7.64 -13.50 8.77
N CYS A 148 7.55 -13.75 7.45
CA CYS A 148 6.31 -14.20 6.80
C CYS A 148 6.36 -15.62 6.20
N GLU A 149 7.44 -16.37 6.45
CA GLU A 149 7.67 -17.77 6.05
C GLU A 149 7.64 -18.10 4.54
N ARG A 150 7.38 -17.09 3.70
CA ARG A 150 7.43 -17.20 2.24
C ARG A 150 8.86 -17.37 1.73
N THR A 151 8.99 -17.96 0.56
CA THR A 151 10.28 -18.12 -0.12
C THR A 151 11.00 -16.78 -0.26
N ARG A 152 12.24 -16.69 0.21
CA ARG A 152 13.10 -15.52 0.04
C ARG A 152 13.40 -15.35 -1.44
N LEU A 153 13.06 -14.18 -1.96
CA LEU A 153 13.53 -13.77 -3.27
C LEU A 153 14.97 -13.21 -3.14
N PRO A 154 15.86 -13.45 -4.12
CA PRO A 154 17.19 -12.85 -4.13
C PRO A 154 17.13 -11.31 -4.04
N PRO A 155 18.23 -10.63 -3.65
CA PRO A 155 18.18 -9.30 -3.05
C PRO A 155 17.50 -8.24 -3.92
N HIS A 156 16.62 -7.46 -3.28
CA HIS A 156 15.92 -6.31 -3.85
C HIS A 156 16.67 -5.00 -3.55
N CYS A 157 16.40 -3.91 -4.29
CA CYS A 157 17.01 -2.61 -4.01
C CYS A 157 16.68 -2.15 -2.58
N PRO A 158 17.68 -1.81 -1.74
CA PRO A 158 17.53 -1.44 -0.33
C PRO A 158 16.66 -0.19 -0.08
N HIS A 159 16.32 0.56 -1.13
CA HIS A 159 15.57 1.81 -1.01
C HIS A 159 14.10 1.65 -1.40
N CYS A 160 13.82 0.99 -2.54
CA CYS A 160 12.46 0.92 -3.09
C CYS A 160 11.84 -0.48 -3.06
N GLY A 161 12.60 -1.52 -2.67
CA GLY A 161 12.16 -2.91 -2.68
C GLY A 161 11.93 -3.50 -4.08
N ALA A 162 12.18 -2.74 -5.15
CA ALA A 162 12.16 -3.23 -6.52
C ALA A 162 13.54 -3.77 -6.93
N ARG A 163 13.59 -4.73 -7.85
CA ARG A 163 14.83 -5.04 -8.56
C ARG A 163 14.99 -4.05 -9.70
N SER A 164 16.10 -3.32 -9.71
CA SER A 164 16.52 -2.49 -10.83
C SER A 164 17.41 -3.28 -11.78
N TRP A 165 17.29 -2.95 -13.06
CA TRP A 165 17.84 -3.67 -14.21
C TRP A 165 19.26 -3.25 -14.59
N ASP A 166 19.83 -2.27 -13.87
CA ASP A 166 21.08 -1.61 -14.24
C ASP A 166 22.27 -2.20 -13.49
N ARG A 167 23.15 -2.90 -14.25
CA ARG A 167 24.42 -3.45 -13.75
C ARG A 167 25.38 -2.39 -13.22
N SER A 168 25.30 -1.15 -13.72
CA SER A 168 26.18 -0.05 -13.27
C SER A 168 25.74 0.52 -11.91
N ALA A 169 24.45 0.45 -11.62
CA ALA A 169 23.88 0.96 -10.37
C ALA A 169 23.91 -0.08 -9.23
N TYR A 170 24.02 -1.38 -9.51
CA TYR A 170 23.82 -2.45 -8.51
C TYR A 170 24.74 -3.68 -8.69
N PRO A 171 25.98 -3.64 -8.16
CA PRO A 171 27.02 -4.66 -8.40
C PRO A 171 26.76 -6.03 -7.79
N TRP A 172 25.73 -6.21 -6.95
CA TRP A 172 25.38 -7.49 -6.32
C TRP A 172 24.48 -8.40 -7.16
N ASN A 173 24.00 -7.96 -8.33
CA ASN A 173 23.34 -8.81 -9.33
C ASN A 173 24.31 -9.11 -10.50
N ALA A 174 25.41 -9.80 -10.18
CA ALA A 174 26.49 -10.07 -11.14
C ALA A 174 26.02 -10.88 -12.36
N SER A 175 25.00 -11.72 -12.20
CA SER A 175 24.49 -12.64 -13.22
C SER A 175 23.74 -11.94 -14.36
N GLY A 176 23.21 -10.73 -14.13
CA GLY A 176 22.36 -10.05 -15.13
C GLY A 176 21.05 -10.79 -15.44
N ASP A 177 20.70 -11.80 -14.64
CA ASP A 177 19.52 -12.63 -14.86
C ASP A 177 18.24 -11.80 -14.75
N ARG A 178 17.31 -12.09 -15.67
CA ARG A 178 15.96 -11.52 -15.63
C ARG A 178 15.30 -12.01 -14.33
N PRO A 179 14.95 -11.12 -13.39
CA PRO A 179 14.25 -11.56 -12.21
C PRO A 179 12.88 -12.11 -12.59
N PRO A 180 12.36 -13.11 -11.86
CA PRO A 180 10.95 -13.45 -11.92
C PRO A 180 10.15 -12.18 -11.63
N VAL A 181 9.02 -11.99 -12.34
CA VAL A 181 8.07 -10.91 -12.06
C VAL A 181 7.75 -11.00 -10.56
N PRO A 182 7.96 -9.94 -9.75
CA PRO A 182 7.58 -10.01 -8.35
C PRO A 182 6.11 -10.46 -8.28
N PRO A 183 5.74 -11.33 -7.32
CA PRO A 183 4.33 -11.69 -7.16
C PRO A 183 3.52 -10.39 -7.13
N ARG A 184 2.49 -10.31 -7.98
CA ARG A 184 1.63 -9.13 -8.01
C ARG A 184 1.07 -8.99 -6.60
N ALA A 185 1.48 -7.93 -5.89
CA ALA A 185 0.77 -7.51 -4.69
C ALA A 185 -0.71 -7.38 -5.06
N SER A 186 -1.59 -7.74 -4.14
CA SER A 186 -3.03 -7.66 -4.39
C SER A 186 -3.46 -6.21 -4.60
N LEU A 187 -2.71 -5.24 -4.07
CA LEU A 187 -2.87 -3.79 -4.21
C LEU A 187 -1.65 -3.14 -4.90
N PRO A 188 -1.88 -2.29 -5.91
CA PRO A 188 -0.86 -1.38 -6.44
C PRO A 188 -0.22 -0.52 -5.35
N TRP A 189 1.11 -0.35 -5.44
CA TRP A 189 1.87 0.51 -4.53
C TRP A 189 1.30 1.93 -4.36
N PRO A 190 0.81 2.63 -5.40
CA PRO A 190 0.18 3.94 -5.23
C PRO A 190 -0.95 3.95 -4.19
N LEU A 191 -1.78 2.90 -4.17
CA LEU A 191 -2.91 2.79 -3.24
C LEU A 191 -2.45 2.55 -1.81
N ILE A 192 -1.49 1.65 -1.62
CA ILE A 192 -0.85 1.42 -0.32
C ILE A 192 -0.18 2.70 0.19
N TRP A 193 0.51 3.41 -0.70
CA TRP A 193 1.16 4.68 -0.41
C TRP A 193 0.17 5.78 0.02
N GLN A 194 -1.01 5.79 -0.60
CA GLN A 194 -2.10 6.70 -0.30
C GLN A 194 -3.03 6.22 0.81
N ARG A 195 -2.75 5.05 1.39
CA ARG A 195 -3.50 4.46 2.51
C ARG A 195 -4.92 4.02 2.13
N ALA A 196 -5.18 3.87 0.83
CA ALA A 196 -6.38 3.26 0.28
C ALA A 196 -6.24 1.72 0.33
N VAL A 197 -6.01 1.20 1.53
CA VAL A 197 -5.78 -0.22 1.78
C VAL A 197 -7.11 -0.88 2.15
N ARG A 198 -7.35 -2.08 1.63
CA ARG A 198 -8.50 -2.90 1.99
C ARG A 198 -8.51 -3.18 3.49
N ARG A 199 -9.69 -3.05 4.10
CA ARG A 199 -9.94 -3.46 5.49
C ARG A 199 -10.61 -4.83 5.47
N ASP A 200 -10.59 -5.53 6.61
CA ASP A 200 -11.22 -6.86 6.71
C ASP A 200 -12.73 -6.85 6.40
N THR A 201 -13.37 -5.69 6.52
CA THR A 201 -14.79 -5.48 6.18
C THR A 201 -15.03 -5.11 4.71
N THR A 202 -13.97 -4.90 3.91
CA THR A 202 -14.11 -4.49 2.51
C THR A 202 -14.64 -5.66 1.67
N VAL A 203 -15.80 -5.45 1.04
CA VAL A 203 -16.37 -6.38 0.05
C VAL A 203 -16.16 -5.85 -1.36
N GLY A 204 -16.12 -6.72 -2.36
CA GLY A 204 -15.99 -6.29 -3.76
C GLY A 204 -15.69 -7.44 -4.71
N GLY A 205 -15.54 -7.12 -5.98
CA GLY A 205 -15.32 -8.08 -7.06
C GLY A 205 -14.39 -7.55 -8.14
N GLY A 206 -13.71 -8.46 -8.82
CA GLY A 206 -12.77 -8.17 -9.91
C GLY A 206 -11.30 -8.03 -9.49
N ASP A 207 -10.43 -7.96 -10.50
CA ASP A 207 -8.98 -7.75 -10.37
C ASP A 207 -8.64 -6.26 -10.42
N ILE A 208 -7.99 -5.75 -9.37
CA ILE A 208 -7.58 -4.35 -9.28
C ILE A 208 -6.67 -3.91 -10.43
N TRP A 209 -5.92 -4.86 -11.01
CA TRP A 209 -5.01 -4.60 -12.14
C TRP A 209 -5.74 -4.49 -13.48
N GLU A 210 -7.01 -4.90 -13.52
CA GLU A 210 -7.89 -4.79 -14.68
C GLU A 210 -9.05 -3.85 -14.36
N PHE A 211 -10.09 -4.36 -13.71
CA PHE A 211 -11.22 -3.60 -13.21
C PHE A 211 -11.70 -4.21 -11.89
N ARG A 212 -11.91 -3.36 -10.88
CA ARG A 212 -12.43 -3.79 -9.57
C ARG A 212 -13.38 -2.74 -9.02
N ALA A 213 -14.44 -3.22 -8.39
CA ALA A 213 -15.34 -2.40 -7.57
C ALA A 213 -15.34 -2.94 -6.15
N GLU A 214 -15.20 -2.05 -5.17
CA GLU A 214 -15.27 -2.43 -3.77
C GLU A 214 -15.94 -1.38 -2.88
N TYR A 215 -16.40 -1.86 -1.74
CA TYR A 215 -17.11 -1.09 -0.74
C TYR A 215 -16.63 -1.49 0.65
N THR A 216 -16.31 -0.49 1.47
CA THR A 216 -15.93 -0.68 2.87
C THR A 216 -16.98 -0.01 3.75
N PRO A 217 -17.86 -0.77 4.42
CA PRO A 217 -18.87 -0.20 5.30
C PRO A 217 -18.20 0.54 6.46
N THR A 218 -18.72 1.73 6.77
CA THR A 218 -18.30 2.55 7.92
C THR A 218 -19.43 2.75 8.94
N SER A 219 -20.68 2.52 8.56
CA SER A 219 -21.84 2.52 9.46
C SER A 219 -22.21 1.12 9.95
N ASN A 220 -22.88 1.06 11.10
CA ASN A 220 -23.34 -0.21 11.70
C ASN A 220 -24.37 -0.95 10.83
N ASP A 221 -25.21 -0.22 10.11
CA ASP A 221 -26.17 -0.78 9.16
C ASP A 221 -25.54 -1.14 7.81
N GLY A 222 -24.25 -0.82 7.62
CA GLY A 222 -23.49 -1.06 6.40
C GLY A 222 -24.00 -0.32 5.16
N ARG A 223 -24.90 0.67 5.31
CA ARG A 223 -25.43 1.45 4.19
C ARG A 223 -24.53 2.61 3.79
N PHE A 224 -23.72 3.11 4.72
CA PHE A 224 -22.74 4.16 4.50
C PHE A 224 -21.34 3.60 4.63
N GLY A 225 -20.49 4.00 3.69
CA GLY A 225 -19.14 3.45 3.59
C GLY A 225 -18.33 4.11 2.50
N ILE A 226 -17.13 3.62 2.30
CA ILE A 226 -16.23 4.08 1.24
C ILE A 226 -16.46 3.21 0.01
N PHE A 227 -16.89 3.82 -1.10
CA PHE A 227 -17.02 3.14 -2.38
C PHE A 227 -15.87 3.50 -3.31
N GLN A 228 -15.27 2.51 -3.96
CA GLN A 228 -14.08 2.69 -4.75
C GLN A 228 -14.13 1.85 -6.04
N LEU A 229 -13.90 2.52 -7.17
CA LEU A 229 -13.59 1.85 -8.43
C LEU A 229 -12.08 1.90 -8.68
N TYR A 230 -11.58 0.81 -9.24
CA TYR A 230 -10.23 0.70 -9.74
C TYR A 230 -10.24 0.32 -11.21
N VAL A 231 -9.49 1.08 -11.99
CA VAL A 231 -9.26 0.80 -13.41
C VAL A 231 -7.76 0.73 -13.61
N ARG A 232 -7.25 -0.44 -14.01
CA ARG A 232 -5.81 -0.67 -14.23
C ARG A 232 -4.94 -0.22 -13.04
N GLY A 233 -5.40 -0.50 -11.82
CA GLY A 233 -4.74 -0.13 -10.56
C GLY A 233 -4.90 1.32 -10.12
N ASN A 234 -5.67 2.13 -10.83
CA ASN A 234 -5.93 3.53 -10.47
C ASN A 234 -7.28 3.65 -9.74
N ALA A 235 -7.24 4.15 -8.51
CA ALA A 235 -8.44 4.54 -7.77
C ALA A 235 -9.14 5.71 -8.46
N LEU A 236 -10.46 5.61 -8.63
CA LEU A 236 -11.31 6.68 -9.19
C LEU A 236 -12.18 7.42 -8.16
N GLY A 237 -12.69 6.74 -7.14
CA GLY A 237 -13.41 7.35 -6.02
C GLY A 237 -12.48 8.20 -5.14
N ASP A 238 -13.04 9.12 -4.39
CA ASP A 238 -12.35 10.06 -3.48
C ASP A 238 -12.07 9.52 -2.07
N ALA A 239 -12.54 8.29 -1.81
CA ALA A 239 -12.54 7.64 -0.50
C ALA A 239 -13.32 8.38 0.60
N THR A 240 -14.32 9.19 0.24
CA THR A 240 -15.28 9.74 1.21
C THR A 240 -16.35 8.72 1.55
N THR A 241 -17.05 8.97 2.68
CA THR A 241 -18.18 8.13 3.08
C THR A 241 -19.41 8.54 2.28
N THR A 242 -20.05 7.55 1.64
CA THR A 242 -21.22 7.69 0.76
C THR A 242 -22.26 6.64 1.09
N ALA A 243 -23.52 6.89 0.72
CA ALA A 243 -24.54 5.85 0.64
C ALA A 243 -24.18 4.83 -0.46
N LEU A 244 -24.38 3.53 -0.20
CA LEU A 244 -24.03 2.46 -1.15
C LEU A 244 -24.99 2.37 -2.36
N TYR A 245 -26.28 2.65 -2.15
CA TYR A 245 -27.32 2.39 -3.16
C TYR A 245 -27.10 3.10 -4.52
N PRO A 246 -26.72 4.40 -4.58
CA PRO A 246 -26.42 5.06 -5.85
C PRO A 246 -25.31 4.36 -6.64
N HIS A 247 -24.26 3.92 -5.94
CA HIS A 247 -23.10 3.27 -6.56
C HIS A 247 -23.41 1.89 -7.14
N ILE A 248 -24.40 1.18 -6.57
CA ILE A 248 -24.93 -0.06 -7.15
C ILE A 248 -25.61 0.23 -8.50
N GLN A 249 -26.37 1.33 -8.61
CA GLN A 249 -26.98 1.72 -9.89
C GLN A 249 -25.95 2.14 -10.93
N ASP A 250 -24.89 2.84 -10.51
CA ASP A 250 -23.77 3.20 -11.37
C ASP A 250 -23.07 1.97 -11.96
N LEU A 251 -22.82 0.96 -11.12
CA LEU A 251 -22.24 -0.30 -11.56
C LEU A 251 -23.15 -1.05 -12.54
N GLN A 252 -24.46 -1.11 -12.28
CA GLN A 252 -25.43 -1.70 -13.21
C GLN A 252 -25.41 -0.98 -14.56
N THR A 253 -25.34 0.35 -14.55
CA THR A 253 -25.22 1.15 -15.78
C THR A 253 -23.94 0.81 -16.54
N LEU A 254 -22.81 0.73 -15.84
CA LEU A 254 -21.52 0.35 -16.44
C LEU A 254 -21.57 -1.05 -17.06
N VAL A 255 -22.20 -2.01 -16.40
CA VAL A 255 -22.34 -3.39 -16.89
C VAL A 255 -23.26 -3.46 -18.11
N ALA A 256 -24.39 -2.76 -18.09
CA ALA A 256 -25.26 -2.67 -19.26
C ALA A 256 -24.50 -2.12 -20.48
N ILE A 257 -23.70 -1.07 -20.28
CA ILE A 257 -22.81 -0.55 -21.33
C ILE A 257 -21.77 -1.59 -21.74
N ALA A 258 -21.16 -2.33 -20.80
CA ALA A 258 -20.19 -3.39 -21.07
C ALA A 258 -20.78 -4.56 -21.84
N GLU A 259 -22.08 -4.84 -21.73
CA GLU A 259 -22.76 -5.91 -22.47
C GLU A 259 -23.17 -5.51 -23.90
N TRP A 260 -23.32 -4.22 -24.18
CA TRP A 260 -23.70 -3.71 -25.51
C TRP A 260 -22.60 -3.85 -26.57
N ARG A 261 -22.57 -4.96 -27.31
CA ARG A 261 -21.51 -5.32 -28.28
C ARG A 261 -21.21 -4.34 -29.44
N SER A 262 -21.83 -3.16 -29.48
CA SER A 262 -21.51 -2.10 -30.43
C SER A 262 -20.36 -1.20 -29.95
N THR A 263 -19.64 -0.68 -30.94
CA THR A 263 -18.66 0.40 -30.76
C THR A 263 -19.41 1.71 -30.57
N HIS A 264 -19.09 2.44 -29.51
CA HIS A 264 -19.64 3.76 -29.25
C HIS A 264 -18.49 4.73 -29.03
N GLY A 265 -18.59 5.89 -29.68
CA GLY A 265 -17.70 7.01 -29.41
C GLY A 265 -17.81 7.49 -27.95
N PRO A 266 -16.87 8.34 -27.51
CA PRO A 266 -16.81 8.80 -26.13
C PRO A 266 -18.09 9.53 -25.72
N LYS A 267 -18.75 9.04 -24.67
CA LYS A 267 -19.92 9.66 -24.04
C LYS A 267 -19.59 10.04 -22.59
N PRO A 268 -20.20 11.11 -22.03
CA PRO A 268 -20.09 11.39 -20.61
C PRO A 268 -20.56 10.19 -19.79
N LEU A 269 -19.78 9.82 -18.77
CA LEU A 269 -20.15 8.84 -17.77
C LEU A 269 -20.38 9.59 -16.46
N ILE A 270 -21.61 9.53 -15.97
CA ILE A 270 -22.00 10.10 -14.68
C ILE A 270 -21.98 8.94 -13.68
N LEU A 271 -21.21 9.13 -12.61
CA LEU A 271 -21.19 8.25 -11.45
C LEU A 271 -21.54 9.11 -10.23
N GLY A 272 -21.80 8.48 -9.10
CA GLY A 272 -22.20 9.13 -7.86
C GLY A 272 -21.17 10.13 -7.30
N ASP A 273 -21.55 10.72 -6.17
CA ASP A 273 -20.85 11.78 -5.45
C ASP A 273 -19.34 11.54 -5.23
N THR A 274 -18.93 10.31 -4.92
CA THR A 274 -17.50 9.97 -4.72
C THR A 274 -16.62 10.19 -5.95
N PHE A 275 -17.22 10.34 -7.14
CA PHE A 275 -16.53 10.59 -8.40
C PHE A 275 -16.67 12.03 -8.90
N ASP A 276 -17.33 12.92 -8.17
CA ASP A 276 -17.64 14.28 -8.64
C ASP A 276 -16.38 15.15 -8.86
N HIS A 277 -15.25 14.78 -8.27
CA HIS A 277 -13.96 15.40 -8.57
C HIS A 277 -13.43 15.08 -9.97
N LEU A 278 -14.07 14.17 -10.71
CA LEU A 278 -13.69 13.78 -12.06
C LEU A 278 -14.72 14.22 -13.10
N THR A 279 -14.22 14.54 -14.28
CA THR A 279 -15.02 14.48 -15.52
C THR A 279 -14.65 13.19 -16.21
N ILE A 280 -15.60 12.27 -16.35
CA ILE A 280 -15.37 10.94 -16.91
C ILE A 280 -16.10 10.81 -18.25
N THR A 281 -15.41 10.28 -19.24
CA THR A 281 -15.97 9.86 -20.52
C THR A 281 -15.66 8.39 -20.73
N LEU A 282 -16.62 7.68 -21.30
CA LEU A 282 -16.53 6.26 -21.61
C LEU A 282 -16.75 6.04 -23.09
N GLU A 283 -15.84 5.30 -23.70
CA GLU A 283 -15.91 4.83 -25.09
C GLU A 283 -15.88 3.30 -25.06
N THR A 284 -16.59 2.65 -26.00
CA THR A 284 -16.59 1.19 -26.10
C THR A 284 -16.16 0.75 -27.48
N THR A 285 -15.35 -0.30 -27.55
CA THR A 285 -15.08 -1.08 -28.77
C THR A 285 -15.79 -2.43 -28.65
N GLU A 286 -15.62 -3.34 -29.62
CA GLU A 286 -16.18 -4.70 -29.51
C GLU A 286 -15.68 -5.45 -28.28
N GLN A 287 -14.44 -5.21 -27.85
CA GLN A 287 -13.78 -5.99 -26.78
C GLN A 287 -13.48 -5.17 -25.53
N ASP A 288 -13.34 -3.85 -25.67
CA ASP A 288 -12.80 -3.00 -24.62
C ASP A 288 -13.73 -1.85 -24.24
N MET A 289 -13.50 -1.36 -23.02
CA MET A 289 -14.02 -0.11 -22.49
C MET A 289 -12.85 0.81 -22.24
N VAL A 290 -12.95 2.04 -22.74
CA VAL A 290 -11.92 3.05 -22.59
C VAL A 290 -12.43 4.16 -21.69
N PHE A 291 -11.92 4.18 -20.47
CA PHE A 291 -12.18 5.21 -19.48
C PHE A 291 -11.23 6.35 -19.71
N ALA A 292 -11.75 7.54 -19.98
CA ALA A 292 -10.94 8.75 -20.03
C ALA A 292 -11.46 9.77 -19.04
N PHE A 293 -10.58 10.31 -18.21
CA PHE A 293 -10.98 11.24 -17.16
C PHE A 293 -9.98 12.36 -16.92
N THR A 294 -10.51 13.48 -16.43
CA THR A 294 -9.76 14.67 -16.02
C THR A 294 -10.25 15.13 -14.65
N THR A 295 -9.32 15.48 -13.77
CA THR A 295 -9.65 16.02 -12.45
C THR A 295 -10.16 17.44 -12.57
N ARG A 296 -11.30 17.72 -11.93
CA ARG A 296 -11.91 19.04 -11.90
C ARG A 296 -11.03 20.02 -11.09
N PRO A 297 -11.01 21.31 -11.45
CA PRO A 297 -10.20 22.29 -10.73
C PRO A 297 -10.68 22.50 -9.29
N LYS A 298 -9.73 22.74 -8.38
CA LYS A 298 -9.93 22.91 -6.92
C LYS A 298 -11.05 23.88 -6.52
N ARG A 299 -11.27 24.94 -7.31
CA ARG A 299 -12.31 25.95 -7.06
C ARG A 299 -13.75 25.41 -7.16
N ALA A 300 -13.96 24.26 -7.80
CA ALA A 300 -15.28 23.66 -7.97
C ALA A 300 -15.62 22.63 -6.88
N TRP A 301 -14.62 22.05 -6.18
CA TRP A 301 -14.85 20.82 -5.41
C TRP A 301 -13.90 20.58 -4.22
N GLY A 302 -12.93 21.44 -3.95
CA GLY A 302 -11.92 21.22 -2.89
C GLY A 302 -10.65 20.52 -3.40
N GLU A 303 -9.81 20.01 -2.49
CA GLU A 303 -8.60 19.28 -2.91
C GLU A 303 -8.99 17.88 -3.40
N PRO A 304 -8.67 17.53 -4.67
CA PRO A 304 -8.94 16.19 -5.17
C PRO A 304 -8.12 15.14 -4.38
N PRO A 305 -8.55 13.87 -4.37
CA PRO A 305 -7.82 12.84 -3.66
C PRO A 305 -6.39 12.73 -4.21
N PRO A 306 -5.42 12.29 -3.38
CA PRO A 306 -4.00 12.32 -3.73
C PRO A 306 -3.60 11.35 -4.86
N TRP A 307 -4.52 10.51 -5.36
CA TRP A 307 -4.35 9.68 -6.56
C TRP A 307 -4.95 10.27 -7.83
N ALA A 308 -5.81 11.27 -7.73
CA ALA A 308 -6.39 11.87 -8.91
C ALA A 308 -5.26 12.43 -9.80
N PRO A 309 -5.37 12.31 -11.14
CA PRO A 309 -4.47 13.00 -12.05
C PRO A 309 -4.39 14.49 -11.70
N PRO A 310 -3.25 15.17 -11.90
CA PRO A 310 -3.19 16.63 -11.74
C PRO A 310 -4.29 17.32 -12.57
N PRO A 311 -4.94 18.37 -12.05
CA PRO A 311 -5.96 19.11 -12.80
C PRO A 311 -5.45 19.52 -14.19
N GLY A 312 -6.29 19.34 -15.21
CA GLY A 312 -5.94 19.59 -16.62
C GLY A 312 -5.19 18.46 -17.32
N ARG A 313 -4.72 17.43 -16.60
CA ARG A 313 -4.14 16.23 -17.21
C ARG A 313 -5.21 15.19 -17.48
N ARG A 314 -5.34 14.77 -18.75
CA ARG A 314 -6.22 13.66 -19.14
C ARG A 314 -5.52 12.34 -18.94
N MET A 315 -6.18 11.41 -18.26
CA MET A 315 -5.77 10.01 -18.18
C MET A 315 -6.74 9.17 -19.03
N ARG A 316 -6.21 8.17 -19.73
CA ARG A 316 -6.99 7.24 -20.57
C ARG A 316 -6.55 5.82 -20.25
N LEU A 317 -7.48 4.98 -19.82
CA LEU A 317 -7.26 3.61 -19.38
C LEU A 317 -8.18 2.68 -20.15
N ILE A 318 -7.65 1.53 -20.58
CA ILE A 318 -8.37 0.53 -21.36
C ILE A 318 -8.52 -0.72 -20.51
N VAL A 319 -9.72 -1.28 -20.46
CA VAL A 319 -10.03 -2.55 -19.81
C VAL A 319 -10.91 -3.39 -20.72
N ARG A 320 -10.82 -4.71 -20.61
CA ARG A 320 -11.72 -5.59 -21.35
C ARG A 320 -13.12 -5.53 -20.77
N ARG A 321 -14.13 -5.56 -21.63
CA ARG A 321 -15.56 -5.59 -21.24
C ARG A 321 -15.87 -6.76 -20.32
N ALA A 322 -15.26 -7.92 -20.58
CA ALA A 322 -15.42 -9.12 -19.77
C ALA A 322 -14.98 -8.92 -18.31
N GLU A 323 -13.95 -8.12 -18.05
CA GLU A 323 -13.46 -7.87 -16.69
C GLU A 323 -14.45 -7.00 -15.90
N VAL A 324 -15.08 -6.01 -16.55
CA VAL A 324 -16.13 -5.18 -15.93
C VAL A 324 -17.34 -6.04 -15.58
N ILE A 325 -17.76 -6.93 -16.48
CA ILE A 325 -18.88 -7.86 -16.25
C ILE A 325 -18.54 -8.86 -15.13
N SER A 326 -17.34 -9.44 -15.12
CA SER A 326 -16.91 -10.38 -14.08
C SER A 326 -16.88 -9.70 -12.71
N ALA A 327 -16.27 -8.52 -12.63
CA ALA A 327 -16.18 -7.76 -11.39
C ALA A 327 -17.55 -7.46 -10.79
N TRP A 328 -18.54 -7.12 -11.62
CA TRP A 328 -19.91 -6.94 -11.15
C TRP A 328 -20.54 -8.23 -10.64
N ARG A 329 -20.44 -9.33 -11.39
CA ARG A 329 -21.03 -10.62 -10.99
C ARG A 329 -20.45 -11.11 -9.67
N GLU A 330 -19.18 -10.84 -9.41
CA GLU A 330 -18.52 -11.13 -8.15
C GLU A 330 -18.95 -10.19 -7.02
N ALA A 331 -19.05 -8.88 -7.29
CA ALA A 331 -19.34 -7.87 -6.27
C ALA A 331 -20.83 -7.83 -5.87
N GLU A 332 -21.75 -8.00 -6.83
CA GLU A 332 -23.18 -7.75 -6.66
C GLU A 332 -23.80 -8.50 -5.47
N PRO A 333 -23.58 -9.82 -5.30
CA PRO A 333 -24.19 -10.55 -4.19
C PRO A 333 -23.78 -9.99 -2.83
N GLU A 334 -22.50 -9.64 -2.65
CA GLU A 334 -21.97 -9.08 -1.40
C GLU A 334 -22.49 -7.66 -1.15
N LEU A 335 -22.49 -6.80 -2.18
CA LEU A 335 -22.98 -5.43 -2.07
C LEU A 335 -24.48 -5.39 -1.74
N ARG A 336 -25.28 -6.28 -2.32
CA ARG A 336 -26.73 -6.32 -2.08
C ARG A 336 -27.11 -6.77 -0.67
N ARG A 337 -26.26 -7.55 0.02
CA ARG A 337 -26.53 -7.97 1.42
C ARG A 337 -26.71 -6.78 2.36
N PHE A 338 -25.99 -5.68 2.12
CA PHE A 338 -26.12 -4.45 2.89
C PHE A 338 -27.43 -3.67 2.63
N LEU A 339 -28.18 -4.02 1.58
CA LEU A 339 -29.47 -3.42 1.27
C LEU A 339 -30.66 -4.22 1.83
N THR A 340 -30.48 -5.52 2.10
CA THR A 340 -31.58 -6.44 2.45
C THR A 340 -31.82 -6.62 3.95
N HIS A 341 -30.86 -6.29 4.81
CA HIS A 341 -30.97 -6.46 6.27
C HIS A 341 -31.44 -5.18 6.98
N ALA A 342 -32.64 -4.70 6.61
CA ALA A 342 -33.32 -3.58 7.25
C ALA A 342 -34.22 -4.03 8.40
#